data_AF-A0A3N5PQ11-F1
#
_entry.id   AF-A0A3N5PQ11-F1
#
_cell.length_a   1.000
_cell.length_b   1.000
_cell.length_c   1.000
_cell.angle_alpha   90.00
_cell.angle_beta   90.00
_cell.angle_gamma   90.00
#
_symmetry.space_group_name_H-M   'P 1'
#
loop_
_entity.id
_entity.type
_entity.pdbx_description
1 polymer ?
#
loop_
_entity_poly.entity_id
_entity_poly.type
_entity_poly.pdbx_seq_one_letter_code
_entity_poly.pdbx_strand_id
1 'polypeptide(L)' 'MVDLTGTHLRPINNLVNNLVYCASAASDVETVIVDGRLVVDNRRLVGHDEATIVAQAEEEAIRRSRAAGLPVSPYYQ' A
#
# COMPACT_ATOMS: atom_id res chain seq x y z
N MET A 1 3.38 13.11 -3.16
CA MET A 1 2.53 13.71 -4.21
C MET A 1 1.30 12.84 -4.37
N VAL A 2 0.17 13.47 -4.69
CA VAL A 2 -1.13 12.80 -4.85
C VAL A 2 -1.63 13.08 -6.26
N ASP A 3 -2.04 12.02 -6.97
CA ASP A 3 -2.68 12.10 -8.28
C ASP A 3 -4.16 12.45 -8.11
N LEU A 4 -4.57 13.59 -8.66
CA LEU A 4 -5.93 14.13 -8.56
C LEU A 4 -6.76 13.89 -9.83
N THR A 5 -6.28 13.06 -10.76
CA THR A 5 -6.94 12.82 -12.05
C THR A 5 -8.05 11.78 -11.97
N GLY A 6 -8.06 10.94 -10.92
CA GLY A 6 -9.05 9.90 -10.70
C GLY A 6 -10.50 10.40 -10.71
N THR A 7 -11.40 9.59 -11.29
CA THR A 7 -12.82 9.94 -11.43
C THR A 7 -13.53 10.10 -10.08
N HIS A 8 -13.10 9.36 -9.06
CA HIS A 8 -13.60 9.47 -7.69
C HIS A 8 -13.27 10.80 -7.01
N LEU A 9 -12.37 11.61 -7.57
CA LEU A 9 -12.02 12.95 -7.08
C LEU A 9 -12.73 14.07 -7.87
N ARG A 10 -13.62 13.74 -8.82
CA ARG A 10 -14.27 14.71 -9.70
C ARG A 10 -15.75 14.93 -9.33
N PRO A 11 -16.23 16.19 -9.38
CA PRO A 11 -15.47 17.44 -9.57
C PRO A 11 -14.64 17.84 -8.34
N ILE A 12 -13.60 18.66 -8.54
CA ILE A 12 -12.81 19.20 -7.42
C ILE A 12 -13.45 20.49 -6.94
N ASN A 13 -14.48 20.37 -6.11
CA ASN A 13 -15.14 21.53 -5.48
C ASN A 13 -14.34 22.03 -4.27
N ASN A 14 -13.71 21.12 -3.52
CA ASN A 14 -12.84 21.42 -2.39
C ASN A 14 -11.78 20.32 -2.27
N LEU A 15 -10.50 20.70 -2.42
CA LEU A 15 -9.40 19.74 -2.42
C LEU A 15 -9.24 19.01 -1.07
N VAL A 16 -9.40 19.70 0.06
CA VAL A 16 -9.27 19.08 1.39
C VAL A 16 -10.35 18.03 1.60
N ASN A 17 -11.60 18.35 1.25
CA ASN A 17 -12.69 17.38 1.35
C ASN A 17 -12.46 16.18 0.44
N ASN A 18 -11.96 16.39 -0.78
CA ASN A 18 -11.62 15.29 -1.69
C ASN A 18 -10.51 14.39 -1.10
N LEU A 19 -9.48 14.97 -0.48
CA LEU A 19 -8.42 14.19 0.16
C LEU A 19 -8.91 13.42 1.39
N VAL A 20 -9.84 13.99 2.17
CA VAL A 20 -10.33 13.38 3.42
C VAL A 20 -11.39 12.31 3.16
N TYR A 21 -12.30 12.55 2.22
CA TYR A 21 -13.49 11.71 2.05
C TYR A 21 -13.47 10.82 0.81
N CYS A 22 -12.72 11.19 -0.23
CA CYS A 22 -12.74 10.48 -1.51
C CYS A 22 -11.42 9.76 -1.79
N ALA A 23 -10.29 10.36 -1.45
CA ALA A 23 -8.99 9.82 -1.81
C ALA A 23 -8.65 8.53 -1.05
N SER A 24 -7.90 7.66 -1.71
CA SER A 24 -7.34 6.44 -1.12
C SER A 24 -5.83 6.42 -1.30
N ALA A 25 -5.11 6.13 -0.21
CA ALA A 25 -3.65 6.01 -0.24
C ALA A 25 -3.18 4.94 -1.22
N ALA A 26 -3.97 3.87 -1.43
CA ALA A 26 -3.61 2.76 -2.30
C ALA A 26 -3.63 3.13 -3.80
N SER A 27 -4.44 4.11 -4.22
CA SER A 27 -4.61 4.48 -5.64
C SER A 27 -4.01 5.84 -5.98
N ASP A 28 -4.10 6.79 -5.05
CA ASP A 28 -3.91 8.21 -5.35
C ASP A 28 -2.54 8.71 -4.90
N VAL A 29 -1.83 8.02 -4.01
CA VAL A 29 -0.44 8.36 -3.67
C VAL A 29 0.48 7.85 -4.76
N GLU A 30 1.13 8.77 -5.47
CA GLU A 30 2.03 8.44 -6.58
C GLU A 30 3.51 8.45 -6.18
N THR A 31 3.91 9.43 -5.36
CA THR A 31 5.32 9.64 -4.99
C THR A 31 5.41 9.99 -3.50
N VAL A 32 6.38 9.44 -2.78
CA VAL A 32 6.63 9.76 -1.36
C VAL A 32 8.11 10.07 -1.18
N ILE A 33 8.39 11.18 -0.47
CA ILE A 33 9.74 11.64 -0.16
C ILE A 33 9.89 11.74 1.35
N VAL A 34 10.94 11.13 1.90
CA VAL A 34 11.31 11.17 3.32
C VAL A 34 12.76 11.62 3.41
N ASP A 35 13.05 12.67 4.19
CA ASP A 35 14.39 13.25 4.34
C ASP A 35 15.09 13.57 3.00
N GLY A 36 14.32 14.07 2.03
CA GLY A 36 14.82 14.40 0.69
C GLY A 36 15.11 13.19 -0.20
N ARG A 37 14.77 11.97 0.22
CA ARG A 37 14.91 10.73 -0.56
C ARG A 37 13.57 10.21 -1.03
N LEU A 38 13.50 9.77 -2.30
CA LEU A 38 12.35 9.05 -2.83
C LEU A 38 12.26 7.67 -2.18
N VAL A 39 11.11 7.36 -1.58
CA VAL A 39 10.79 6.04 -1.00
C VAL A 39 9.65 5.34 -1.75
N VAL A 40 8.80 6.12 -2.42
CA VAL A 40 7.83 5.65 -3.41
C VAL A 40 7.99 6.52 -4.65
N ASP A 41 8.06 5.91 -5.83
CA ASP A 41 8.09 6.60 -7.11
C ASP A 41 7.21 5.88 -8.13
N ASN A 42 6.39 6.63 -8.87
CA ASN A 42 5.39 6.10 -9.80
C ASN A 42 4.58 4.92 -9.22
N ARG A 43 4.12 5.06 -7.96
CA ARG A 43 3.37 4.04 -7.19
C ARG A 43 4.13 2.75 -6.87
N ARG A 44 5.47 2.76 -6.95
CA ARG A 44 6.32 1.60 -6.63
C ARG A 44 7.27 1.92 -5.49
N LEU A 45 7.51 0.98 -4.58
CA LEU A 45 8.54 1.15 -3.54
C LEU A 45 9.94 1.25 -4.16
N VAL A 46 10.69 2.29 -3.77
CA VAL A 46 12.06 2.50 -4.26
C VAL A 46 13.02 1.64 -3.44
N GLY A 47 13.84 0.85 -4.12
CA GLY A 47 14.88 0.02 -3.48
C GLY A 47 14.38 -1.24 -2.78
N HIS A 48 13.10 -1.58 -2.96
CA HIS A 48 12.47 -2.76 -2.36
C HIS A 48 11.79 -3.61 -3.44
N ASP A 49 11.85 -4.94 -3.28
CA ASP A 49 11.05 -5.87 -4.07
C ASP A 49 9.80 -6.24 -3.27
N GLU A 50 8.67 -5.66 -3.65
CA GLU A 50 7.37 -5.90 -3.02
C GLU A 50 6.98 -7.38 -3.01
N ALA A 51 7.26 -8.12 -4.09
CA ALA A 51 6.89 -9.52 -4.19
C ALA A 51 7.68 -10.37 -3.18
N THR A 52 8.98 -10.10 -3.05
CA THR A 52 9.84 -10.75 -2.06
C THR A 52 9.39 -10.42 -0.63
N ILE A 53 9.07 -9.15 -0.35
CA ILE A 53 8.60 -8.72 0.99
C ILE A 53 7.30 -9.42 1.36
N VAL A 54 6.34 -9.48 0.45
CA VAL A 54 5.05 -10.17 0.68
C VAL A 54 5.28 -11.66 0.93
N ALA A 55 6.08 -12.33 0.09
CA ALA A 55 6.36 -13.76 0.26
C ALA A 55 7.00 -14.08 1.62
N GLN A 56 7.97 -13.27 2.07
CA GLN A 56 8.60 -13.43 3.38
C GLN A 56 7.61 -13.19 4.53
N ALA A 57 6.74 -12.19 4.40
CA ALA A 57 5.72 -11.89 5.39
C ALA A 57 4.70 -13.03 5.50
N GLU A 58 4.28 -13.63 4.39
CA GLU A 58 3.39 -14.77 4.35
C GLU A 58 4.01 -16.02 4.99
N GLU A 59 5.25 -16.36 4.64
CA GLU A 59 5.99 -17.47 5.23
C GLU A 59 6.08 -17.33 6.76
N GLU A 60 6.47 -16.15 7.24
CA GLU A 60 6.59 -15.87 8.67
C GLU A 60 5.23 -15.91 9.38
N ALA A 61 4.18 -15.37 8.77
CA ALA A 61 2.83 -15.43 9.32
C ALA A 61 2.35 -16.87 9.47
N ILE A 62 2.59 -17.73 8.47
CA ILE A 62 2.25 -19.16 8.51
C ILE A 62 3.05 -19.86 9.61
N ARG A 63 4.37 -19.62 9.67
CA ARG A 63 5.25 -20.21 10.69
C ARG A 63 4.77 -19.90 12.10
N ARG A 64 4.47 -18.62 12.37
CA ARG A 64 3.94 -18.17 13.68
C ARG A 64 2.57 -18.75 13.98
N SER A 65 1.68 -18.82 13.00
CA SER A 65 0.34 -19.39 13.17
C SER A 65 0.43 -20.87 13.56
N ARG A 66 1.27 -21.65 12.88
CA ARG A 66 1.53 -23.06 13.21
C ARG A 66 2.13 -23.22 14.61
N ALA A 67 3.12 -22.40 14.96
CA ALA A 67 3.73 -22.44 16.29
C ALA A 67 2.75 -22.08 17.42
N ALA A 68 1.76 -21.23 17.14
CA ALA A 68 0.70 -20.86 18.08
C ALA A 68 -0.50 -21.81 18.08
N GLY A 69 -0.52 -22.84 17.22
CA GLY A 69 -1.66 -23.74 17.07
C GLY A 69 -2.90 -23.09 16.42
N LEU A 70 -2.73 -21.97 15.71
CA LEU A 70 -3.80 -21.29 15.01
C LEU A 70 -4.06 -21.91 13.63
N PRO A 71 -5.31 -21.92 13.15
CA PRO A 71 -5.63 -22.42 11.83
C PRO A 71 -4.97 -21.58 10.73
N VAL A 72 -4.31 -22.24 9.79
CA VAL A 72 -3.74 -21.61 8.59
C VAL A 72 -4.74 -21.75 7.44
N SER A 73 -4.90 -20.68 6.65
CA SER A 73 -5.78 -20.68 5.48
C SER A 73 -5.45 -21.83 4.51
N PRO A 74 -6.45 -22.52 3.94
CA PRO A 74 -6.23 -23.55 2.92
C PRO A 74 -5.51 -23.05 1.66
N TYR A 75 -5.54 -21.74 1.40
CA TYR A 75 -4.80 -21.13 0.30
C TYR A 75 -3.27 -21.35 0.40
N TYR A 76 -2.76 -21.51 1.62
CA TYR A 76 -1.33 -21.72 1.91
C TYR A 76 -0.98 -23.19 2.24
N GLN A 77 -1.88 -24.13 1.93
CA GLN A 77 -1.63 -25.57 2.05
C GLN A 77 -1.08 -26.13 0.74
#